data_AF-A0A0P1GVK4-F1
#
_entry.id   AF-A0A0P1GVK4-F1
#
_cell.length_a   1.000
_cell.length_b   1.000
_cell.length_c   1.000
_cell.angle_alpha   90.00
_cell.angle_beta   90.00
_cell.angle_gamma   90.00
#
_symmetry.space_group_name_H-M   'P 1'
#
loop_
_entity.id
_entity.type
_entity.pdbx_description
1 polymer ?
#
loop_
_entity_poly.entity_id
_entity_poly.type
_entity_poly.pdbx_seq_one_letter_code
_entity_poly.pdbx_strand_id
1 'polypeptide(L)'
;MSDTYPTESFAPIEGSAITGPQDGLIIDDHLVGTADAPDYLDGGAGNDTLEGLGGGDELAGGLGNDSVSTVGAQSGSTSNSLYGFEGNDTLESGDAADWLDGGSGDDLLEGGDGRDTLEGGTGADTLIGGSGDDQFNPGDGTADDVLTGGAGKDNFEIYLGGLFGDETTGFGNDTITDFGDGDHLRVPLFGPGSVSLDARYEGNDTLLTFGAGTSYESTLLLQGYVVPESHLAYWNGEVTTSFALRGTEDGILSEDLLIGGVGEADVLNGGGGNDALFGFGGGDELSGGAGDDLLSTMGSTVGEPFNVLNGNAGEDTLEGGDAEDHLYGGADNDLLSGGGGDDVIHGDEGEDTVVYEGNFSDYDVTDLGLGAFTVVSNRAEDAGTDQLLDVEAVQFADGTLTVDGFFAARPPETVTDSDNTRPWESYVDTFDADGARIMREMTFDDGRVAVTHYTDDVRREQVVSDLGDTQSWESRTTTYDANGVILSSDTVYDDGRAASTTFVDGVRSTHAVEDLADAFVWNSTERLFDAEGELTESQTLYDDGRSIVTSYEDGVRSHQENLDLEDAYSWSSISIAFDENGDRVSRTMIYDDGSQTVTNYADDLLVS
;
A
#
# COMPACT_ATOMS: atom_id res chain seq x y z
N MET A 1 37.69 40.77 -21.14
CA MET A 1 36.69 40.04 -20.34
C MET A 1 36.12 39.04 -21.31
N SER A 2 36.71 37.89 -21.65
CA SER A 2 37.61 36.96 -20.94
C SER A 2 37.11 36.66 -19.53
N ASP A 3 36.10 35.80 -19.45
CA ASP A 3 36.13 34.73 -18.46
C ASP A 3 36.21 33.41 -19.22
N THR A 4 37.32 32.75 -18.96
CA THR A 4 37.71 31.41 -19.35
C THR A 4 37.11 30.47 -18.31
N TYR A 5 36.35 29.47 -18.73
CA TYR A 5 36.10 28.30 -17.91
C TYR A 5 37.44 27.67 -17.51
N PRO A 6 37.60 27.19 -16.28
CA PRO A 6 38.85 26.59 -15.84
C PRO A 6 39.00 25.25 -16.55
N THR A 7 40.02 25.14 -17.41
CA THR A 7 40.58 23.85 -17.79
C THR A 7 41.34 23.32 -16.57
N GLU A 8 40.63 22.61 -15.69
CA GLU A 8 41.24 21.73 -14.70
C GLU A 8 41.97 20.64 -15.49
N SER A 9 43.29 20.81 -15.64
CA SER A 9 44.20 19.78 -16.10
C SER A 9 44.22 18.69 -15.03
N PHE A 10 43.41 17.65 -15.21
CA PHE A 10 43.56 16.42 -14.44
C PHE A 10 44.96 15.84 -14.71
N ALA A 11 45.79 15.85 -13.67
CA ALA A 11 47.09 15.19 -13.67
C ALA A 11 46.86 13.66 -13.56
N PRO A 12 47.67 12.83 -14.23
CA PRO A 12 47.34 11.44 -14.51
C PRO A 12 47.37 10.62 -13.22
N ILE A 13 46.26 9.94 -12.92
CA ILE A 13 46.22 8.84 -11.97
C ILE A 13 46.57 7.57 -12.77
N GLU A 14 47.42 6.71 -12.21
CA GLU A 14 48.09 5.63 -12.96
C GLU A 14 47.09 4.62 -13.55
N GLY A 15 46.89 4.71 -14.87
CA GLY A 15 46.16 3.82 -15.77
C GLY A 15 46.72 3.95 -17.19
N SER A 16 46.45 3.02 -18.12
CA SER A 16 46.97 3.14 -19.50
C SER A 16 46.15 4.18 -20.25
N ALA A 17 46.58 5.44 -20.28
CA ALA A 17 45.94 6.44 -21.11
C ALA A 17 46.09 6.08 -22.60
N ILE A 18 44.97 5.80 -23.27
CA ILE A 18 44.90 5.50 -24.71
C ILE A 18 44.07 6.59 -25.37
N THR A 19 44.73 7.52 -26.04
CA THR A 19 44.07 8.58 -26.81
C THR A 19 44.11 8.26 -28.30
N GLY A 20 43.03 8.55 -29.03
CA GLY A 20 43.04 8.60 -30.49
C GLY A 20 44.14 9.53 -31.05
N PRO A 21 44.52 9.41 -32.34
CA PRO A 21 45.51 10.30 -32.95
C PRO A 21 45.06 11.77 -32.92
N GLN A 22 45.78 12.61 -32.17
CA GLN A 22 45.56 14.05 -31.99
C GLN A 22 45.87 14.90 -33.24
N ASP A 23 45.68 14.36 -34.45
CA ASP A 23 46.16 14.94 -35.71
C ASP A 23 45.15 15.94 -36.33
N GLY A 24 44.04 16.26 -35.65
CA GLY A 24 43.03 17.23 -36.11
C GLY A 24 42.27 16.76 -37.36
N LEU A 25 42.17 15.45 -37.56
CA LEU A 25 41.39 14.79 -38.59
C LEU A 25 40.16 14.17 -37.94
N ILE A 26 38.99 14.29 -38.57
CA ILE A 26 37.78 13.55 -38.22
C ILE A 26 38.05 12.10 -38.64
N ILE A 27 38.48 11.25 -37.71
CA ILE A 27 38.76 9.84 -37.95
C ILE A 27 38.02 9.00 -36.92
N ASP A 28 37.31 7.99 -37.43
CA ASP A 28 36.64 6.99 -36.61
C ASP A 28 37.71 6.05 -36.03
N ASP A 29 37.93 6.12 -34.73
CA ASP A 29 38.89 5.34 -33.96
C ASP A 29 38.23 4.14 -33.25
N HIS A 30 39.03 3.12 -32.96
CA HIS A 30 38.63 1.99 -32.13
C HIS A 30 39.65 1.81 -31.01
N LEU A 31 39.25 2.16 -29.79
CA LEU A 31 40.07 2.16 -28.59
C LEU A 31 39.61 1.03 -27.67
N VAL A 32 40.55 0.25 -27.15
CA VAL A 32 40.25 -0.87 -26.24
C VAL A 32 41.21 -0.80 -25.06
N GLY A 33 40.63 -0.76 -23.86
CA GLY A 33 41.31 -0.78 -22.57
C GLY A 33 41.84 -2.16 -22.20
N THR A 34 42.18 -2.31 -20.93
CA THR A 34 42.71 -3.51 -20.31
C THR A 34 41.69 -4.09 -19.34
N ALA A 35 41.87 -5.34 -18.90
CA ALA A 35 40.87 -6.02 -18.08
C ALA A 35 41.17 -6.00 -16.57
N ASP A 36 42.28 -5.40 -16.15
CA ASP A 36 42.83 -5.57 -14.79
C ASP A 36 43.12 -4.23 -14.07
N ALA A 37 42.91 -3.08 -14.72
CA ALA A 37 43.31 -1.78 -14.19
C ALA A 37 42.42 -0.66 -14.77
N PRO A 38 42.21 0.44 -14.03
CA PRO A 38 41.59 1.65 -14.56
C PRO A 38 42.27 2.13 -15.84
N ASP A 39 41.49 2.42 -16.86
CA ASP A 39 41.95 3.00 -18.11
C ASP A 39 41.27 4.35 -18.38
N TYR A 40 41.98 5.20 -19.14
CA TYR A 40 41.45 6.46 -19.65
C TYR A 40 41.48 6.42 -21.17
N LEU A 41 40.31 6.48 -21.81
CA LEU A 41 40.13 6.42 -23.26
C LEU A 41 39.49 7.71 -23.75
N ASP A 42 40.01 8.26 -24.85
CA ASP A 42 39.52 9.51 -25.47
C ASP A 42 39.54 9.35 -26.99
N GLY A 43 38.34 9.27 -27.60
CA GLY A 43 38.11 9.10 -29.03
C GLY A 43 38.48 10.35 -29.83
N GLY A 44 38.04 11.50 -29.34
CA GLY A 44 38.44 12.80 -29.84
C GLY A 44 37.49 13.33 -30.91
N ALA A 45 37.72 13.05 -32.19
CA ALA A 45 36.85 13.55 -33.24
C ALA A 45 36.67 12.53 -34.35
N GLY A 46 35.43 12.16 -34.64
CA GLY A 46 35.10 10.99 -35.44
C GLY A 46 33.90 10.27 -34.84
N ASN A 47 33.47 9.20 -35.47
CA ASN A 47 32.50 8.29 -34.85
C ASN A 47 33.28 7.11 -34.27
N ASP A 48 33.60 7.19 -33.00
CA ASP A 48 34.58 6.35 -32.33
C ASP A 48 33.91 5.15 -31.63
N THR A 49 34.70 4.11 -31.38
CA THR A 49 34.30 2.95 -30.58
C THR A 49 35.28 2.77 -29.43
N LEU A 50 34.82 2.85 -28.19
CA LEU A 50 35.61 2.74 -26.98
C LEU A 50 35.13 1.54 -26.15
N GLU A 51 36.05 0.63 -25.83
CA GLU A 51 35.78 -0.56 -25.00
C GLU A 51 36.69 -0.54 -23.75
N GLY A 52 36.14 -0.31 -22.56
CA GLY A 52 36.91 -0.25 -21.29
C GLY A 52 37.36 -1.62 -20.79
N LEU A 53 36.51 -2.64 -20.96
CA LEU A 53 36.65 -4.02 -20.47
C LEU A 53 36.51 -4.18 -18.95
N GLY A 54 37.57 -3.98 -18.17
CA GLY A 54 37.54 -4.31 -16.75
C GLY A 54 38.51 -3.46 -15.96
N GLY A 55 38.03 -2.87 -14.88
CA GLY A 55 38.68 -1.73 -14.26
C GLY A 55 37.62 -0.74 -13.84
N GLY A 56 38.00 0.34 -13.16
CA GLY A 56 37.12 1.49 -13.00
C GLY A 56 37.60 2.53 -14.01
N ASP A 57 36.95 2.56 -15.16
CA ASP A 57 37.46 3.23 -16.36
C ASP A 57 36.81 4.60 -16.56
N GLU A 58 37.52 5.49 -17.27
CA GLU A 58 37.02 6.80 -17.72
C GLU A 58 37.09 6.85 -19.25
N LEU A 59 35.95 6.88 -19.92
CA LEU A 59 35.85 6.83 -21.38
C LEU A 59 35.16 8.09 -21.91
N ALA A 60 35.75 8.72 -22.92
CA ALA A 60 35.28 9.93 -23.56
C ALA A 60 35.15 9.73 -25.07
N GLY A 61 33.92 9.81 -25.62
CA GLY A 61 33.65 9.77 -27.05
C GLY A 61 34.27 10.96 -27.78
N GLY A 62 33.75 12.15 -27.52
CA GLY A 62 34.29 13.40 -28.05
C GLY A 62 33.36 14.07 -29.06
N LEU A 63 33.83 14.30 -30.28
CA LEU A 63 33.04 14.93 -31.34
C LEU A 63 32.62 13.89 -32.37
N GLY A 64 31.33 13.70 -32.57
CA GLY A 64 30.77 12.74 -33.51
C GLY A 64 29.93 11.70 -32.77
N ASN A 65 29.43 10.71 -33.50
CA ASN A 65 28.51 9.74 -32.92
C ASN A 65 29.28 8.51 -32.48
N ASP A 66 29.46 8.37 -31.17
CA ASP A 66 30.37 7.45 -30.54
C ASP A 66 29.65 6.25 -29.91
N SER A 67 30.37 5.14 -29.78
CA SER A 67 29.93 3.95 -29.06
C SER A 67 30.91 3.68 -27.92
N VAL A 68 30.45 3.87 -26.70
CA VAL A 68 31.27 3.81 -25.48
C VAL A 68 30.74 2.69 -24.60
N SER A 69 31.56 1.69 -24.30
CA SER A 69 31.12 0.51 -23.55
C SER A 69 32.17 0.01 -22.55
N THR A 70 31.73 -0.36 -21.35
CA THR A 70 32.54 -1.08 -20.35
C THR A 70 32.09 -2.54 -20.21
N VAL A 71 31.12 -2.98 -21.00
CA VAL A 71 30.55 -4.33 -20.91
C VAL A 71 31.48 -5.36 -21.57
N GLY A 72 31.93 -6.37 -20.82
CA GLY A 72 32.96 -7.30 -21.29
C GLY A 72 33.06 -8.59 -20.48
N ALA A 73 33.84 -9.55 -20.98
CA ALA A 73 33.96 -10.90 -20.38
C ALA A 73 34.52 -10.96 -18.94
N GLN A 74 34.89 -9.81 -18.38
CA GLN A 74 35.32 -9.58 -17.00
C GLN A 74 34.84 -8.20 -16.50
N SER A 75 33.61 -7.78 -16.81
CA SER A 75 33.01 -6.57 -16.24
C SER A 75 33.28 -6.56 -14.73
N GLY A 76 34.13 -5.62 -14.31
CA GLY A 76 34.59 -5.52 -12.94
C GLY A 76 33.47 -4.92 -12.09
N SER A 77 33.39 -5.29 -10.81
CA SER A 77 32.47 -4.66 -9.85
C SER A 77 32.93 -3.25 -9.42
N THR A 78 33.48 -2.47 -10.35
CA THR A 78 34.09 -1.16 -10.09
C THR A 78 33.45 -0.12 -10.97
N SER A 79 33.07 0.99 -10.35
CA SER A 79 32.45 2.14 -10.98
C SER A 79 33.29 2.73 -12.11
N ASN A 80 32.61 3.09 -13.19
CA ASN A 80 33.11 3.69 -14.41
C ASN A 80 32.51 5.08 -14.63
N SER A 81 33.12 5.85 -15.52
CA SER A 81 32.61 7.15 -15.97
C SER A 81 32.67 7.22 -17.49
N LEU A 82 31.51 7.32 -18.13
CA LEU A 82 31.36 7.35 -19.58
C LEU A 82 30.79 8.71 -19.99
N TYR A 83 31.41 9.31 -21.01
CA TYR A 83 31.03 10.62 -21.55
C TYR A 83 30.88 10.53 -23.07
N GLY A 84 29.72 10.93 -23.62
CA GLY A 84 29.46 11.04 -25.07
C GLY A 84 30.08 12.31 -25.65
N PHE A 85 29.71 13.46 -25.07
CA PHE A 85 30.02 14.82 -25.51
C PHE A 85 29.17 15.31 -26.69
N GLU A 86 29.73 15.65 -27.86
CA GLU A 86 28.93 16.20 -28.97
C GLU A 86 28.63 15.12 -30.00
N GLY A 87 27.37 14.75 -30.19
CA GLY A 87 26.95 13.77 -31.18
C GLY A 87 25.79 12.96 -30.67
N ASN A 88 25.32 12.01 -31.48
CA ASN A 88 24.32 11.04 -31.02
C ASN A 88 25.05 9.77 -30.63
N ASP A 89 25.25 9.61 -29.33
CA ASP A 89 26.15 8.64 -28.73
C ASP A 89 25.39 7.42 -28.17
N THR A 90 26.12 6.33 -27.98
CA THR A 90 25.61 5.14 -27.30
C THR A 90 26.58 4.76 -26.19
N LEU A 91 26.14 4.92 -24.94
CA LEU A 91 26.89 4.63 -23.73
C LEU A 91 26.26 3.39 -23.06
N GLU A 92 27.05 2.35 -22.87
CA GLU A 92 26.62 1.09 -22.24
C GLU A 92 27.58 0.74 -21.11
N SER A 93 27.12 0.84 -19.87
CA SER A 93 27.85 0.37 -18.71
C SER A 93 27.40 -1.02 -18.25
N GLY A 94 28.05 -1.55 -17.22
CA GLY A 94 27.96 -2.94 -16.83
C GLY A 94 27.45 -3.13 -15.41
N ASP A 95 28.21 -3.89 -14.63
CA ASP A 95 27.92 -4.06 -13.21
C ASP A 95 28.62 -2.92 -12.42
N ALA A 96 28.06 -2.54 -11.28
CA ALA A 96 28.49 -1.50 -10.31
C ALA A 96 27.82 -0.15 -10.51
N ALA A 97 28.07 0.79 -9.58
CA ALA A 97 27.46 2.11 -9.60
C ALA A 97 28.25 3.04 -10.52
N ASP A 98 27.72 3.30 -11.71
CA ASP A 98 28.39 3.99 -12.80
C ASP A 98 27.86 5.42 -13.01
N TRP A 99 28.64 6.24 -13.71
CA TRP A 99 28.26 7.59 -14.14
C TRP A 99 28.25 7.65 -15.67
N LEU A 100 27.13 8.01 -16.27
CA LEU A 100 26.96 8.17 -17.71
C LEU A 100 26.46 9.59 -18.01
N ASP A 101 27.11 10.26 -18.95
CA ASP A 101 26.76 11.62 -19.42
C ASP A 101 26.78 11.64 -20.96
N GLY A 102 25.60 11.78 -21.57
CA GLY A 102 25.44 11.81 -23.04
C GLY A 102 26.01 13.09 -23.64
N GLY A 103 25.58 14.24 -23.12
CA GLY A 103 26.10 15.54 -23.48
C GLY A 103 25.18 16.26 -24.45
N SER A 104 25.50 16.30 -25.74
CA SER A 104 24.77 17.06 -26.76
C SER A 104 24.48 16.21 -27.98
N GLY A 105 23.22 15.85 -28.16
CA GLY A 105 22.69 15.12 -29.31
C GLY A 105 21.57 14.20 -28.83
N ASP A 106 21.12 13.30 -29.69
CA ASP A 106 20.10 12.32 -29.28
C ASP A 106 20.83 11.04 -28.83
N ASP A 107 21.00 10.86 -27.51
CA ASP A 107 21.87 9.85 -26.92
C ASP A 107 21.09 8.62 -26.40
N LEU A 108 21.79 7.47 -26.32
CA LEU A 108 21.31 6.26 -25.67
C LEU A 108 22.25 5.90 -24.52
N LEU A 109 21.75 5.93 -23.29
CA LEU A 109 22.48 5.59 -22.07
C LEU A 109 21.87 4.34 -21.41
N GLU A 110 22.68 3.30 -21.18
CA GLU A 110 22.29 2.06 -20.49
C GLU A 110 23.24 1.84 -19.30
N GLY A 111 22.73 1.93 -18.07
CA GLY A 111 23.49 1.82 -16.81
C GLY A 111 23.92 0.38 -16.50
N GLY A 112 22.98 -0.55 -16.52
CA GLY A 112 23.23 -1.97 -16.27
C GLY A 112 22.79 -2.41 -14.87
N ASP A 113 23.62 -3.17 -14.18
CA ASP A 113 23.33 -3.60 -12.79
C ASP A 113 24.11 -2.71 -11.83
N GLY A 114 23.47 -1.89 -11.00
CA GLY A 114 24.21 -0.81 -10.37
C GLY A 114 23.43 0.03 -9.38
N ARG A 115 23.90 1.26 -9.25
CA ARG A 115 23.20 2.40 -8.65
C ARG A 115 23.73 3.56 -9.46
N ASP A 116 23.17 3.70 -10.63
CA ASP A 116 23.78 4.44 -11.71
C ASP A 116 23.30 5.87 -11.69
N THR A 117 24.08 6.77 -12.26
CA THR A 117 23.68 8.16 -12.50
C THR A 117 23.75 8.42 -13.99
N LEU A 118 22.59 8.69 -14.59
CA LEU A 118 22.42 8.91 -16.02
C LEU A 118 22.03 10.36 -16.27
N GLU A 119 22.90 11.09 -16.98
CA GLU A 119 22.68 12.45 -17.44
C GLU A 119 22.54 12.46 -18.97
N GLY A 120 21.36 12.78 -19.50
CA GLY A 120 21.11 12.83 -20.96
C GLY A 120 21.82 14.03 -21.59
N GLY A 121 21.44 15.23 -21.14
CA GLY A 121 22.07 16.48 -21.53
C GLY A 121 21.15 17.30 -22.41
N THR A 122 21.54 17.56 -23.66
CA THR A 122 20.72 18.31 -24.63
C THR A 122 20.40 17.43 -25.82
N GLY A 123 19.13 17.29 -26.16
CA GLY A 123 18.67 16.50 -27.30
C GLY A 123 17.68 15.44 -26.84
N ALA A 124 17.16 14.61 -27.75
CA ALA A 124 16.12 13.64 -27.41
C ALA A 124 16.76 12.33 -26.98
N ASP A 125 16.92 12.15 -25.67
CA ASP A 125 17.72 11.09 -25.09
C ASP A 125 16.87 9.88 -24.67
N THR A 126 17.50 8.70 -24.62
CA THR A 126 16.94 7.48 -24.06
C THR A 126 17.84 7.00 -22.92
N LEU A 127 17.32 7.04 -21.69
CA LEU A 127 18.04 6.67 -20.48
C LEU A 127 17.43 5.39 -19.89
N ILE A 128 18.25 4.37 -19.68
CA ILE A 128 17.86 3.05 -19.16
C ILE A 128 18.76 2.74 -17.96
N GLY A 129 18.21 2.71 -16.75
CA GLY A 129 18.95 2.45 -15.51
C GLY A 129 19.38 1.00 -15.43
N GLY A 130 18.40 0.09 -15.35
CA GLY A 130 18.62 -1.35 -15.33
C GLY A 130 18.26 -1.94 -13.97
N SER A 131 19.12 -2.72 -13.34
CA SER A 131 18.87 -3.17 -11.96
C SER A 131 19.58 -2.21 -11.00
N GLY A 132 18.97 -1.78 -9.91
CA GLY A 132 19.61 -0.85 -8.99
C GLY A 132 18.68 0.27 -8.55
N ASP A 133 19.14 1.07 -7.59
CA ASP A 133 18.46 2.33 -7.25
C ASP A 133 19.16 3.45 -8.05
N ASP A 134 18.60 3.79 -9.20
CA ASP A 134 19.26 4.66 -10.19
C ASP A 134 18.82 6.11 -10.08
N GLN A 135 19.64 7.02 -10.61
CA GLN A 135 19.38 8.46 -10.64
C GLN A 135 19.36 8.95 -12.08
N PHE A 136 18.26 9.58 -12.48
CA PHE A 136 18.07 10.10 -13.82
C PHE A 136 17.97 11.61 -13.81
N ASN A 137 18.72 12.24 -14.72
CA ASN A 137 18.58 13.63 -15.10
C ASN A 137 18.57 13.70 -16.64
N PRO A 138 17.43 13.87 -17.31
CA PRO A 138 17.41 13.96 -18.77
C PRO A 138 18.12 15.21 -19.29
N GLY A 139 18.35 16.22 -18.45
CA GLY A 139 19.16 17.39 -18.77
C GLY A 139 18.34 18.67 -18.91
N ASP A 140 18.81 19.62 -19.73
CA ASP A 140 18.27 20.99 -19.75
C ASP A 140 16.96 21.16 -20.52
N GLY A 141 16.44 20.05 -21.06
CA GLY A 141 15.05 19.83 -21.39
C GLY A 141 14.52 20.82 -22.43
N THR A 142 14.72 20.56 -23.71
CA THR A 142 13.81 21.13 -24.73
C THR A 142 13.33 20.10 -25.74
N ALA A 143 13.88 18.90 -25.67
CA ALA A 143 13.56 17.77 -26.51
C ALA A 143 12.71 16.77 -25.70
N ASP A 144 12.27 15.71 -26.36
CA ASP A 144 11.36 14.73 -25.76
C ASP A 144 12.18 13.51 -25.34
N ASP A 145 12.37 13.31 -24.04
CA ASP A 145 13.22 12.25 -23.48
C ASP A 145 12.43 11.00 -23.09
N VAL A 146 13.10 9.84 -23.11
CA VAL A 146 12.53 8.55 -22.69
C VAL A 146 13.35 7.94 -21.57
N LEU A 147 12.73 7.70 -20.43
CA LEU A 147 13.36 7.20 -19.22
C LEU A 147 12.76 5.84 -18.83
N THR A 148 13.63 4.88 -18.50
CA THR A 148 13.26 3.56 -18.00
C THR A 148 14.10 3.26 -16.76
N GLY A 149 13.47 3.20 -15.60
CA GLY A 149 14.14 2.94 -14.32
C GLY A 149 14.72 1.52 -14.29
N GLY A 150 13.84 0.55 -14.56
CA GLY A 150 14.13 -0.87 -14.45
C GLY A 150 13.73 -1.41 -13.08
N ALA A 151 14.63 -2.14 -12.42
CA ALA A 151 14.34 -2.81 -11.17
C ALA A 151 15.07 -2.15 -10.00
N GLY A 152 14.34 -1.50 -9.11
CA GLY A 152 14.86 -0.94 -7.86
C GLY A 152 14.07 0.28 -7.49
N LYS A 153 14.66 1.21 -6.73
CA LYS A 153 14.00 2.47 -6.34
C LYS A 153 14.66 3.62 -7.06
N ASP A 154 14.05 4.07 -8.15
CA ASP A 154 14.68 5.00 -9.08
C ASP A 154 14.29 6.44 -8.79
N ASN A 155 15.21 7.38 -8.98
CA ASN A 155 14.98 8.79 -8.77
C ASN A 155 15.06 9.56 -10.09
N PHE A 156 13.91 10.01 -10.58
CA PHE A 156 13.76 10.83 -11.78
C PHE A 156 13.72 12.32 -11.41
N GLU A 157 14.80 13.04 -11.66
CA GLU A 157 14.88 14.49 -11.41
C GLU A 157 14.71 15.27 -12.71
N ILE A 158 13.52 15.86 -12.90
CA ILE A 158 13.14 16.57 -14.13
C ILE A 158 13.16 18.08 -13.88
N TYR A 159 14.11 18.78 -14.50
CA TYR A 159 14.24 20.22 -14.32
C TYR A 159 13.33 21.00 -15.28
N LEU A 160 12.48 21.87 -14.74
CA LEU A 160 11.78 22.86 -15.57
C LEU A 160 12.79 23.90 -16.06
N GLY A 161 13.12 23.87 -17.35
CA GLY A 161 13.98 24.87 -17.99
C GLY A 161 13.54 26.32 -17.69
N GLY A 162 14.51 27.20 -17.41
CA GLY A 162 14.31 28.66 -17.55
C GLY A 162 14.22 29.54 -16.30
N LEU A 163 14.39 29.04 -15.07
CA LEU A 163 14.31 29.92 -13.88
C LEU A 163 15.58 30.77 -13.61
N PHE A 164 16.65 30.60 -14.40
CA PHE A 164 17.89 31.38 -14.32
C PHE A 164 18.23 32.16 -15.60
N GLY A 165 17.26 32.74 -16.30
CA GLY A 165 17.51 33.91 -17.15
C GLY A 165 16.80 33.94 -18.50
N ASP A 166 15.80 34.83 -18.61
CA ASP A 166 15.25 35.46 -19.83
C ASP A 166 14.80 34.59 -21.02
N GLU A 167 14.89 33.26 -20.96
CA GLU A 167 14.32 32.38 -21.98
C GLU A 167 13.38 31.34 -21.34
N THR A 168 12.09 31.57 -21.57
CA THR A 168 10.97 30.71 -21.21
C THR A 168 10.89 29.53 -22.18
N THR A 169 11.78 28.55 -22.06
CA THR A 169 11.72 27.29 -22.80
C THR A 169 11.24 26.20 -21.84
N GLY A 170 10.14 25.52 -22.19
CA GLY A 170 9.66 24.36 -21.42
C GLY A 170 10.62 23.18 -21.56
N PHE A 171 10.49 22.18 -20.68
CA PHE A 171 11.39 21.03 -20.58
C PHE A 171 11.22 19.98 -21.71
N GLY A 172 10.14 20.06 -22.50
CA GLY A 172 9.84 19.07 -23.53
C GLY A 172 8.62 18.19 -23.19
N ASN A 173 8.51 17.05 -23.85
CA ASN A 173 7.47 16.05 -23.61
C ASN A 173 8.11 14.70 -23.28
N ASP A 174 8.39 14.49 -22.00
CA ASP A 174 9.15 13.34 -21.54
C ASP A 174 8.23 12.17 -21.21
N THR A 175 8.79 10.97 -21.26
CA THR A 175 8.09 9.72 -20.91
C THR A 175 8.92 8.91 -19.92
N ILE A 176 8.32 8.54 -18.79
CA ILE A 176 8.84 7.49 -17.91
C ILE A 176 8.04 6.22 -18.21
N THR A 177 8.72 5.16 -18.61
CA THR A 177 8.07 3.99 -19.23
C THR A 177 7.60 2.93 -18.24
N ASP A 178 8.13 2.94 -17.02
CA ASP A 178 7.95 1.91 -16.00
C ASP A 178 7.86 2.45 -14.57
N PHE A 179 7.50 3.73 -14.41
CA PHE A 179 7.36 4.36 -13.09
C PHE A 179 6.52 3.49 -12.16
N GLY A 180 7.10 3.11 -11.03
CA GLY A 180 6.54 2.11 -10.14
C GLY A 180 7.13 2.21 -8.73
N ASP A 181 7.23 1.08 -8.06
CA ASP A 181 7.17 1.07 -6.61
C ASP A 181 8.48 1.44 -5.93
N GLY A 182 8.44 2.48 -5.09
CA GLY A 182 9.62 3.04 -4.48
C GLY A 182 10.35 4.06 -5.36
N ASP A 183 9.92 4.24 -6.61
CA ASP A 183 10.44 5.29 -7.48
C ASP A 183 10.05 6.66 -6.95
N HIS A 184 10.84 7.66 -7.32
CA HIS A 184 10.68 9.03 -6.90
C HIS A 184 10.85 9.95 -8.10
N LEU A 185 9.77 10.58 -8.53
CA LEU A 185 9.78 11.67 -9.48
C LEU A 185 9.86 12.99 -8.71
N ARG A 186 10.84 13.82 -9.06
CA ARG A 186 11.02 15.16 -8.50
C ARG A 186 11.13 16.18 -9.62
N VAL A 187 10.28 17.21 -9.55
CA VAL A 187 10.28 18.35 -10.46
C VAL A 187 10.56 19.62 -9.63
N PRO A 188 11.83 20.01 -9.47
CA PRO A 188 12.16 21.17 -8.66
C PRO A 188 11.72 22.50 -9.31
N LEU A 189 10.94 23.28 -8.57
CA LEU A 189 10.52 24.64 -8.94
C LEU A 189 11.40 25.66 -8.20
N PHE A 190 12.30 26.35 -8.92
CA PHE A 190 13.24 27.33 -8.35
C PHE A 190 12.86 28.79 -8.64
N GLY A 191 11.94 29.42 -7.90
CA GLY A 191 11.72 30.87 -8.06
C GLY A 191 10.42 31.42 -7.46
N PRO A 192 10.20 32.74 -7.51
CA PRO A 192 9.02 33.39 -6.93
C PRO A 192 7.76 33.33 -7.83
N GLY A 193 7.62 32.32 -8.69
CA GLY A 193 6.52 32.17 -9.64
C GLY A 193 5.78 30.85 -9.47
N SER A 194 4.48 30.84 -9.77
CA SER A 194 3.68 29.64 -9.93
C SER A 194 3.81 29.07 -11.34
N VAL A 195 3.71 27.75 -11.47
CA VAL A 195 3.54 27.03 -12.74
C VAL A 195 2.21 26.31 -12.69
N SER A 196 1.40 26.41 -13.75
CA SER A 196 0.17 25.61 -13.81
C SER A 196 0.51 24.13 -13.98
N LEU A 197 -0.18 23.25 -13.26
CA LEU A 197 -0.13 21.81 -13.47
C LEU A 197 -1.55 21.35 -13.84
N ASP A 198 -1.65 20.52 -14.88
CA ASP A 198 -2.87 19.82 -15.30
C ASP A 198 -2.52 18.33 -15.40
N ALA A 199 -3.23 17.49 -14.66
CA ALA A 199 -2.97 16.08 -14.60
C ALA A 199 -4.22 15.30 -15.01
N ARG A 200 -4.06 14.40 -15.99
CA ARG A 200 -5.16 13.63 -16.56
C ARG A 200 -4.77 12.19 -16.86
N TYR A 201 -5.75 11.31 -16.83
CA TYR A 201 -5.57 9.95 -17.34
C TYR A 201 -5.67 9.90 -18.85
N GLU A 202 -4.78 9.15 -19.46
CA GLU A 202 -4.85 8.73 -20.86
C GLU A 202 -4.84 7.20 -20.93
N GLY A 203 -6.00 6.58 -20.67
CA GLY A 203 -6.09 5.11 -20.63
C GLY A 203 -5.54 4.56 -19.32
N ASN A 204 -4.42 3.83 -19.39
CA ASN A 204 -3.70 3.31 -18.21
C ASN A 204 -2.48 4.18 -17.86
N ASP A 205 -2.36 5.34 -18.49
CA ASP A 205 -1.22 6.25 -18.31
C ASP A 205 -1.69 7.50 -17.54
N THR A 206 -0.77 8.14 -16.83
CA THR A 206 -0.98 9.46 -16.24
C THR A 206 -0.17 10.49 -17.00
N LEU A 207 -0.83 11.54 -17.50
CA LEU A 207 -0.18 12.64 -18.20
C LEU A 207 -0.21 13.91 -17.34
N LEU A 208 0.97 14.38 -16.97
CA LEU A 208 1.20 15.64 -16.27
C LEU A 208 1.54 16.72 -17.29
N THR A 209 0.87 17.86 -17.23
CA THR A 209 1.08 19.01 -18.12
C THR A 209 1.44 20.22 -17.27
N PHE A 210 2.67 20.68 -17.39
CA PHE A 210 3.17 21.86 -16.70
C PHE A 210 3.08 23.08 -17.62
N GLY A 211 2.76 24.26 -17.08
CA GLY A 211 2.66 25.50 -17.84
C GLY A 211 1.55 25.48 -18.90
N ALA A 212 0.46 24.74 -18.68
CA ALA A 212 -0.64 24.57 -19.64
C ALA A 212 -1.12 25.93 -20.22
N GLY A 213 -1.16 26.03 -21.55
CA GLY A 213 -1.57 27.22 -22.29
C GLY A 213 -0.53 28.33 -22.36
N THR A 214 0.70 28.11 -21.88
CA THR A 214 1.81 29.05 -21.95
C THR A 214 2.80 28.68 -23.07
N SER A 215 3.84 29.50 -23.27
CA SER A 215 4.91 29.20 -24.26
C SER A 215 5.93 28.17 -23.76
N TYR A 216 5.84 27.77 -22.50
CA TYR A 216 6.69 26.79 -21.84
C TYR A 216 5.85 25.58 -21.38
N GLU A 217 4.73 25.31 -22.07
CA GLU A 217 3.95 24.09 -21.84
C GLU A 217 4.84 22.87 -22.09
N SER A 218 4.82 21.95 -21.14
CA SER A 218 5.64 20.73 -21.17
C SER A 218 4.88 19.60 -20.53
N THR A 219 5.15 18.38 -20.96
CA THR A 219 4.41 17.21 -20.50
C THR A 219 5.32 16.12 -19.98
N LEU A 220 4.84 15.39 -18.99
CA LEU A 220 5.47 14.18 -18.50
C LEU A 220 4.43 13.06 -18.51
N LEU A 221 4.68 12.04 -19.33
CA LEU A 221 3.87 10.84 -19.42
C LEU A 221 4.43 9.77 -18.50
N LEU A 222 3.66 9.36 -17.50
CA LEU A 222 3.92 8.16 -16.71
C LEU A 222 3.18 7.00 -17.40
N GLN A 223 3.90 6.26 -18.24
CA GLN A 223 3.33 5.19 -19.03
C GLN A 223 3.01 3.99 -18.15
N GLY A 224 1.79 3.45 -18.27
CA GLY A 224 1.34 2.30 -17.50
C GLY A 224 1.09 2.59 -16.01
N TYR A 225 1.38 3.79 -15.53
CA TYR A 225 1.17 4.19 -14.14
C TYR A 225 -0.04 5.11 -14.01
N VAL A 226 -1.01 4.67 -13.19
CA VAL A 226 -2.22 5.42 -12.87
C VAL A 226 -2.04 6.01 -11.47
N VAL A 227 -1.72 7.31 -11.41
CA VAL A 227 -1.73 8.06 -10.15
C VAL A 227 -3.14 8.01 -9.56
N PRO A 228 -3.35 7.76 -8.26
CA PRO A 228 -4.71 7.72 -7.69
C PRO A 228 -5.51 9.01 -7.92
N GLU A 229 -6.84 8.89 -8.11
CA GLU A 229 -7.72 10.05 -8.37
C GLU A 229 -7.66 11.10 -7.26
N SER A 230 -7.38 10.68 -6.03
CA SER A 230 -7.14 11.56 -4.88
C SER A 230 -5.96 12.50 -5.09
N HIS A 231 -4.92 12.13 -5.84
CA HIS A 231 -3.75 12.98 -6.11
C HIS A 231 -3.99 13.93 -7.29
N LEU A 232 -4.70 13.48 -8.35
CA LEU A 232 -4.94 14.30 -9.55
C LEU A 232 -5.85 15.51 -9.30
N ALA A 233 -6.76 15.43 -8.32
CA ALA A 233 -7.66 16.51 -7.97
C ALA A 233 -6.93 17.76 -7.44
N TYR A 234 -5.77 17.57 -6.77
CA TYR A 234 -4.95 18.63 -6.17
C TYR A 234 -3.92 19.22 -7.12
N TRP A 235 -3.53 18.46 -8.14
CA TRP A 235 -2.51 18.88 -9.10
C TRP A 235 -3.05 19.86 -10.14
N ASN A 236 -4.36 19.90 -10.35
CA ASN A 236 -5.02 20.81 -11.29
C ASN A 236 -5.08 22.24 -10.74
N GLY A 237 -4.04 23.04 -10.97
CA GLY A 237 -3.93 24.37 -10.37
C GLY A 237 -2.60 25.06 -10.61
N GLU A 238 -2.27 26.05 -9.78
CA GLU A 238 -0.96 26.72 -9.78
C GLU A 238 -0.07 26.14 -8.67
N VAL A 239 1.05 25.53 -9.04
CA VAL A 239 2.08 24.99 -8.14
C VAL A 239 3.17 26.04 -7.92
N THR A 240 3.51 26.33 -6.67
CA THR A 240 4.48 27.40 -6.31
C THR A 240 5.80 26.89 -5.70
N THR A 241 5.91 25.58 -5.46
CA THR A 241 7.04 24.88 -4.84
C THR A 241 7.39 23.61 -5.61
N SER A 242 8.52 22.95 -5.33
CA SER A 242 8.89 21.71 -6.02
C SER A 242 7.77 20.67 -5.96
N PHE A 243 7.47 20.07 -7.11
CA PHE A 243 6.56 18.94 -7.22
C PHE A 243 7.34 17.64 -7.00
N ALA A 244 6.74 16.68 -6.30
CA ALA A 244 7.31 15.35 -6.13
C ALA A 244 6.19 14.30 -6.11
N LEU A 245 6.52 13.11 -6.60
CA LEU A 245 5.65 11.94 -6.63
C LEU A 245 6.50 10.72 -6.28
N ARG A 246 6.02 9.88 -5.35
CA ARG A 246 6.59 8.55 -5.11
C ARG A 246 5.69 7.50 -5.73
N GLY A 247 6.27 6.51 -6.40
CA GLY A 247 5.51 5.34 -6.85
C GLY A 247 5.38 4.32 -5.71
N THR A 248 4.26 3.60 -5.68
CA THR A 248 3.90 2.73 -4.54
C THR A 248 3.28 1.41 -5.04
N GLU A 249 3.78 0.27 -4.53
CA GLU A 249 3.23 -1.08 -4.85
C GLU A 249 1.89 -1.26 -4.15
N ASP A 250 1.83 -0.72 -2.93
CA ASP A 250 0.71 -0.56 -2.01
C ASP A 250 1.33 0.20 -0.80
N GLY A 251 1.00 1.49 -0.59
CA GLY A 251 1.71 2.39 0.35
C GLY A 251 1.54 2.07 1.85
N ILE A 252 2.58 1.55 2.53
CA ILE A 252 2.49 1.26 3.98
C ILE A 252 3.78 1.35 4.84
N LEU A 253 4.96 1.85 4.37
CA LEU A 253 6.21 1.85 5.18
C LEU A 253 7.27 2.98 4.90
N SER A 254 6.92 4.16 4.39
CA SER A 254 7.84 5.33 4.19
C SER A 254 7.61 6.49 5.15
N GLU A 255 8.69 7.20 5.57
CA GLU A 255 8.59 8.55 6.18
C GLU A 255 8.20 9.59 5.11
N ASP A 256 7.00 10.16 5.19
CA ASP A 256 6.37 10.98 4.17
C ASP A 256 6.02 12.41 4.65
N LEU A 257 6.02 13.38 3.72
CA LEU A 257 5.56 14.75 3.96
C LEU A 257 4.34 15.02 3.07
N LEU A 258 3.15 15.07 3.67
CA LEU A 258 1.88 15.28 2.98
C LEU A 258 1.34 16.67 3.32
N ILE A 259 0.90 17.39 2.29
CA ILE A 259 0.45 18.77 2.44
C ILE A 259 -0.87 18.94 1.66
N GLY A 260 -1.93 19.26 2.40
CA GLY A 260 -3.25 19.63 1.91
C GLY A 260 -3.28 21.00 1.22
N GLY A 261 -4.37 21.25 0.50
CA GLY A 261 -4.69 22.52 -0.12
C GLY A 261 -5.10 23.58 0.91
N VAL A 262 -5.33 24.82 0.44
CA VAL A 262 -5.76 25.91 1.32
C VAL A 262 -7.26 26.17 1.16
N GLY A 263 -8.05 25.89 2.21
CA GLY A 263 -9.48 26.20 2.29
C GLY A 263 -10.42 25.15 1.70
N GLU A 264 -9.94 23.94 1.39
CA GLU A 264 -10.72 22.81 0.87
C GLU A 264 -10.60 21.64 1.85
N ALA A 265 -11.50 20.66 1.78
CA ALA A 265 -11.44 19.47 2.63
C ALA A 265 -10.52 18.40 2.02
N ASP A 266 -9.51 17.99 2.78
CA ASP A 266 -8.48 17.06 2.32
C ASP A 266 -8.48 15.72 3.05
N VAL A 267 -7.98 14.67 2.39
CA VAL A 267 -7.75 13.37 3.02
C VAL A 267 -6.28 12.99 2.82
N LEU A 268 -5.52 12.99 3.91
CA LEU A 268 -4.08 12.70 3.92
C LEU A 268 -3.83 11.43 4.73
N ASN A 269 -3.09 10.46 4.18
CA ASN A 269 -2.72 9.21 4.86
C ASN A 269 -1.21 9.00 4.73
N GLY A 270 -0.48 8.98 5.85
CA GLY A 270 0.97 8.73 5.90
C GLY A 270 1.32 7.25 5.71
N GLY A 271 0.51 6.36 6.29
CA GLY A 271 0.62 4.92 6.06
C GLY A 271 1.51 4.26 7.11
N GLY A 272 2.82 4.23 6.92
CA GLY A 272 3.72 3.76 7.97
C GLY A 272 5.10 4.31 7.73
N GLY A 273 5.92 4.49 8.76
CA GLY A 273 6.98 5.49 8.78
C GLY A 273 6.62 6.60 9.76
N ASN A 274 7.56 7.51 9.99
CA ASN A 274 7.34 8.71 10.79
C ASN A 274 7.05 9.87 9.84
N ASP A 275 5.79 10.25 9.77
CA ASP A 275 5.23 11.10 8.73
C ASP A 275 4.97 12.53 9.23
N ALA A 276 4.81 13.47 8.30
CA ALA A 276 4.42 14.84 8.58
C ALA A 276 3.25 15.24 7.66
N LEU A 277 2.06 15.40 8.24
CA LEU A 277 0.82 15.70 7.52
C LEU A 277 0.32 17.11 7.88
N PHE A 278 0.07 17.94 6.87
CA PHE A 278 -0.39 19.32 7.06
C PHE A 278 -1.69 19.59 6.26
N GLY A 279 -2.84 19.71 6.93
CA GLY A 279 -4.15 19.91 6.26
C GLY A 279 -4.41 21.36 5.79
N PHE A 280 -3.95 22.35 6.57
CA PHE A 280 -4.34 23.77 6.43
C PHE A 280 -5.84 24.02 6.65
N GLY A 281 -6.41 25.09 6.09
CA GLY A 281 -7.82 25.42 6.30
C GLY A 281 -8.72 24.50 5.50
N GLY A 282 -9.87 24.10 6.03
CA GLY A 282 -10.63 23.01 5.42
C GLY A 282 -11.41 22.24 6.48
N GLY A 283 -11.97 21.11 6.07
CA GLY A 283 -12.49 20.08 6.96
C GLY A 283 -11.78 18.80 6.63
N ASP A 284 -10.58 18.63 7.17
CA ASP A 284 -9.59 17.67 6.72
C ASP A 284 -9.64 16.38 7.52
N GLU A 285 -9.24 15.27 6.90
CA GLU A 285 -9.05 13.96 7.51
C GLU A 285 -7.58 13.55 7.35
N LEU A 286 -6.82 13.59 8.44
CA LEU A 286 -5.40 13.24 8.49
C LEU A 286 -5.25 11.92 9.24
N SER A 287 -4.50 10.98 8.69
CA SER A 287 -4.14 9.71 9.31
C SER A 287 -2.63 9.50 9.23
N GLY A 288 -1.95 9.45 10.37
CA GLY A 288 -0.51 9.19 10.46
C GLY A 288 -0.19 7.78 9.98
N GLY A 289 -0.57 6.78 10.78
CA GLY A 289 -0.44 5.38 10.41
C GLY A 289 0.46 4.63 11.38
N ALA A 290 1.55 4.03 10.94
CA ALA A 290 2.45 3.31 11.82
C ALA A 290 3.82 4.00 11.94
N GLY A 291 4.14 4.63 13.05
CA GLY A 291 5.38 5.34 13.33
C GLY A 291 5.07 6.62 14.11
N ASP A 292 6.10 7.37 14.50
CA ASP A 292 5.90 8.60 15.28
C ASP A 292 5.64 9.78 14.34
N ASP A 293 4.39 10.20 14.24
CA ASP A 293 3.88 11.11 13.22
C ASP A 293 3.63 12.54 13.74
N LEU A 294 3.64 13.51 12.82
CA LEU A 294 3.30 14.90 13.07
C LEU A 294 2.09 15.32 12.21
N LEU A 295 0.93 15.51 12.83
CA LEU A 295 -0.31 15.92 12.15
C LEU A 295 -0.70 17.33 12.57
N SER A 296 -0.97 18.21 11.61
CA SER A 296 -1.38 19.59 11.90
C SER A 296 -2.31 20.19 10.86
N THR A 297 -3.41 20.79 11.29
CA THR A 297 -4.36 21.53 10.43
C THR A 297 -4.12 23.05 10.49
N MET A 298 -2.89 23.44 10.83
CA MET A 298 -2.39 24.82 10.91
C MET A 298 -3.13 25.82 10.00
N GLY A 299 -3.83 26.80 10.59
CA GLY A 299 -4.48 27.87 9.82
C GLY A 299 -5.97 27.65 9.54
N SER A 300 -6.57 26.56 10.02
CA SER A 300 -8.02 26.50 10.21
C SER A 300 -8.47 27.57 11.21
N THR A 301 -9.63 28.17 10.98
CA THR A 301 -10.15 29.29 11.80
C THR A 301 -11.55 29.02 12.29
N VAL A 302 -11.93 29.62 13.42
CA VAL A 302 -13.27 29.49 14.02
C VAL A 302 -14.40 29.64 12.98
N GLY A 303 -15.15 28.56 12.79
CA GLY A 303 -16.31 28.49 11.89
C GLY A 303 -16.06 27.82 10.54
N GLU A 304 -14.83 27.39 10.27
CA GLU A 304 -14.53 26.38 9.25
C GLU A 304 -15.07 24.99 9.68
N PRO A 305 -15.21 24.01 8.78
CA PRO A 305 -15.64 22.66 9.12
C PRO A 305 -14.68 21.99 10.11
N PHE A 306 -15.15 20.94 10.79
CA PHE A 306 -14.31 20.17 11.71
C PHE A 306 -13.25 19.37 10.96
N ASN A 307 -12.06 19.25 11.54
CA ASN A 307 -11.03 18.33 11.10
C ASN A 307 -11.06 17.04 11.92
N VAL A 308 -10.51 15.97 11.36
CA VAL A 308 -10.30 14.66 11.99
C VAL A 308 -8.83 14.31 11.86
N LEU A 309 -8.11 14.20 12.98
CA LEU A 309 -6.70 13.81 13.02
C LEU A 309 -6.60 12.47 13.77
N ASN A 310 -6.01 11.45 13.15
CA ASN A 310 -5.76 10.15 13.75
C ASN A 310 -4.25 9.86 13.71
N GLY A 311 -3.60 9.76 14.86
CA GLY A 311 -2.18 9.35 14.95
C GLY A 311 -2.00 7.90 14.51
N ASN A 312 -2.81 7.03 15.10
CA ASN A 312 -2.83 5.56 14.94
C ASN A 312 -1.79 4.85 15.80
N ALA A 313 -0.62 4.45 15.32
CA ALA A 313 0.33 3.68 16.12
C ALA A 313 1.70 4.35 16.13
N GLY A 314 2.16 4.79 17.30
CA GLY A 314 3.45 5.48 17.48
C GLY A 314 3.31 6.61 18.50
N GLU A 315 4.42 7.25 18.90
CA GLU A 315 4.34 8.42 19.78
C GLU A 315 4.09 9.69 18.94
N ASP A 316 2.82 10.01 18.72
CA ASP A 316 2.37 11.00 17.73
C ASP A 316 2.23 12.41 18.33
N THR A 317 2.27 13.42 17.45
CA THR A 317 1.98 14.82 17.79
C THR A 317 0.87 15.39 16.90
N LEU A 318 -0.26 15.75 17.50
CA LEU A 318 -1.47 16.22 16.80
C LEU A 318 -1.85 17.66 17.19
N GLU A 319 -2.09 18.52 16.19
CA GLU A 319 -2.50 19.93 16.37
C GLU A 319 -3.72 20.31 15.50
N GLY A 320 -4.88 20.58 16.12
CA GLY A 320 -6.17 20.88 15.45
C GLY A 320 -6.32 22.33 14.94
N GLY A 321 -5.81 23.30 15.68
CA GLY A 321 -5.89 24.72 15.30
C GLY A 321 -7.07 25.44 15.99
N ASP A 322 -7.78 26.33 15.29
CA ASP A 322 -8.85 27.16 15.89
C ASP A 322 -10.28 26.69 15.54
N ALA A 323 -10.44 25.54 14.86
CA ALA A 323 -11.74 25.02 14.45
C ALA A 323 -12.32 24.05 15.51
N GLU A 324 -13.54 23.53 15.30
CA GLU A 324 -14.08 22.48 16.18
C GLU A 324 -13.50 21.15 15.70
N ASP A 325 -12.50 20.57 16.34
CA ASP A 325 -11.73 19.45 15.79
C ASP A 325 -11.94 18.13 16.55
N HIS A 326 -11.65 17.01 15.88
CA HIS A 326 -11.65 15.67 16.45
C HIS A 326 -10.25 15.06 16.35
N LEU A 327 -9.60 14.86 17.50
CA LEU A 327 -8.24 14.30 17.58
C LEU A 327 -8.28 12.93 18.25
N TYR A 328 -7.60 11.95 17.67
CA TYR A 328 -7.42 10.61 18.20
C TYR A 328 -5.93 10.29 18.21
N GLY A 329 -5.34 10.11 19.39
CA GLY A 329 -3.93 9.77 19.56
C GLY A 329 -3.64 8.41 18.94
N GLY A 330 -4.25 7.38 19.51
CA GLY A 330 -4.17 6.02 19.00
C GLY A 330 -3.47 5.12 20.00
N ALA A 331 -2.34 4.52 19.62
CA ALA A 331 -1.54 3.65 20.47
C ALA A 331 -0.18 4.26 20.73
N ASP A 332 0.35 4.02 21.94
CA ASP A 332 1.56 4.62 22.50
C ASP A 332 1.30 6.02 23.08
N ASN A 333 2.34 6.80 23.42
CA ASN A 333 2.16 8.00 24.24
C ASN A 333 2.12 9.27 23.39
N ASP A 334 0.95 9.88 23.29
CA ASP A 334 0.70 10.94 22.34
C ASP A 334 0.71 12.34 22.96
N LEU A 335 1.03 13.33 22.12
CA LEU A 335 0.98 14.74 22.44
C LEU A 335 -0.09 15.44 21.60
N LEU A 336 -1.19 15.85 22.23
CA LEU A 336 -2.34 16.41 21.51
C LEU A 336 -2.62 17.87 21.91
N SER A 337 -3.06 18.67 20.94
CA SER A 337 -3.52 20.05 21.14
C SER A 337 -4.68 20.35 20.21
N GLY A 338 -5.89 20.50 20.76
CA GLY A 338 -7.05 20.95 19.99
C GLY A 338 -6.86 22.39 19.51
N GLY A 339 -6.63 23.30 20.45
CA GLY A 339 -6.33 24.71 20.20
C GLY A 339 -7.50 25.60 20.62
N GLY A 340 -8.07 26.36 19.70
CA GLY A 340 -9.33 27.07 19.91
C GLY A 340 -10.49 26.34 19.25
N GLY A 341 -11.73 26.63 19.62
CA GLY A 341 -12.88 25.85 19.14
C GLY A 341 -13.40 24.86 20.19
N ASP A 342 -14.52 24.21 19.89
CA ASP A 342 -15.08 23.17 20.77
C ASP A 342 -14.57 21.81 20.28
N ASP A 343 -13.51 21.29 20.89
CA ASP A 343 -12.82 20.09 20.40
C ASP A 343 -13.26 18.79 21.10
N VAL A 344 -13.06 17.66 20.42
CA VAL A 344 -13.15 16.32 20.99
C VAL A 344 -11.79 15.64 20.85
N ILE A 345 -11.14 15.35 21.98
CA ILE A 345 -9.77 14.81 22.01
C ILE A 345 -9.79 13.47 22.74
N HIS A 346 -9.32 12.43 22.07
CA HIS A 346 -9.13 11.09 22.57
C HIS A 346 -7.63 10.80 22.66
N GLY A 347 -7.13 10.48 23.87
CA GLY A 347 -5.75 9.96 24.02
C GLY A 347 -5.64 8.51 23.54
N ASP A 348 -6.67 7.71 23.81
CA ASP A 348 -6.77 6.29 23.49
C ASP A 348 -5.79 5.39 24.29
N GLU A 349 -4.96 4.56 23.66
CA GLU A 349 -4.06 3.61 24.32
C GLU A 349 -2.68 4.22 24.61
N GLY A 350 -2.50 4.87 25.75
CA GLY A 350 -1.21 5.51 26.03
C GLY A 350 -1.04 6.04 27.44
N GLU A 351 0.08 6.72 27.68
CA GLU A 351 0.14 7.80 28.65
C GLU A 351 0.08 9.15 27.90
N ASP A 352 -1.13 9.63 27.66
CA ASP A 352 -1.35 10.73 26.73
C ASP A 352 -1.38 12.10 27.41
N THR A 353 -0.86 13.09 26.69
CA THR A 353 -0.78 14.47 27.19
C THR A 353 -1.50 15.44 26.26
N VAL A 354 -2.56 16.08 26.78
CA VAL A 354 -3.20 17.22 26.11
C VAL A 354 -2.58 18.52 26.58
N VAL A 355 -2.17 19.37 25.65
CA VAL A 355 -1.46 20.62 25.93
C VAL A 355 -2.35 21.84 25.71
N TYR A 356 -2.33 22.74 26.69
CA TYR A 356 -2.93 24.07 26.61
C TYR A 356 -1.84 25.14 26.79
N GLU A 357 -1.81 26.14 25.90
CA GLU A 357 -0.79 27.20 25.94
C GLU A 357 -0.93 28.16 27.14
N GLY A 358 -2.13 28.27 27.73
CA GLY A 358 -2.42 29.19 28.84
C GLY A 358 -2.04 28.63 30.21
N ASN A 359 -2.17 29.43 31.27
CA ASN A 359 -2.03 28.94 32.64
C ASN A 359 -3.32 28.24 33.09
N PHE A 360 -3.27 27.38 34.11
CA PHE A 360 -4.46 26.69 34.63
C PHE A 360 -5.60 27.65 35.00
N SER A 361 -5.29 28.86 35.48
CA SER A 361 -6.31 29.86 35.84
C SER A 361 -7.07 30.46 34.65
N ASP A 362 -6.56 30.24 33.44
CA ASP A 362 -7.14 30.71 32.19
C ASP A 362 -8.23 29.74 31.67
N TYR A 363 -8.42 28.59 32.34
CA TYR A 363 -9.37 27.55 31.96
C TYR A 363 -10.27 27.15 33.14
N ASP A 364 -11.54 26.88 32.86
CA ASP A 364 -12.44 26.19 33.79
C ASP A 364 -12.41 24.69 33.50
N VAL A 365 -11.61 23.95 34.27
CA VAL A 365 -11.41 22.50 34.08
C VAL A 365 -12.34 21.72 35.00
N THR A 366 -13.15 20.83 34.43
CA THR A 366 -14.01 19.89 35.14
C THR A 366 -13.51 18.47 34.91
N ASP A 367 -12.95 17.86 35.95
CA ASP A 367 -12.61 16.44 35.98
C ASP A 367 -13.89 15.60 36.11
N LEU A 368 -14.13 14.72 35.13
CA LEU A 368 -15.27 13.80 35.07
C LEU A 368 -14.88 12.40 35.58
N GLY A 369 -13.59 12.16 35.82
CA GLY A 369 -12.99 10.89 36.24
C GLY A 369 -12.62 9.99 35.05
N LEU A 370 -11.73 9.02 35.30
CA LEU A 370 -11.29 8.02 34.32
C LEU A 370 -10.68 8.65 33.05
N GLY A 371 -9.77 9.61 33.21
CA GLY A 371 -9.13 10.29 32.07
C GLY A 371 -10.03 11.26 31.30
N ALA A 372 -11.29 11.42 31.69
CA ALA A 372 -12.23 12.32 31.03
C ALA A 372 -12.29 13.71 31.69
N PHE A 373 -12.23 14.76 30.87
CA PHE A 373 -12.32 16.15 31.29
C PHE A 373 -13.23 16.96 30.37
N THR A 374 -13.80 18.03 30.94
CA THR A 374 -14.29 19.16 30.15
C THR A 374 -13.43 20.37 30.49
N VAL A 375 -12.80 20.96 29.48
CA VAL A 375 -11.97 22.16 29.62
C VAL A 375 -12.64 23.30 28.88
N VAL A 376 -12.97 24.38 29.59
CA VAL A 376 -13.56 25.58 28.98
C VAL A 376 -12.54 26.70 29.03
N SER A 377 -12.17 27.24 27.87
CA SER A 377 -11.24 28.37 27.80
C SER A 377 -11.91 29.69 28.17
N ASN A 378 -11.28 30.45 29.07
CA ASN A 378 -11.67 31.83 29.41
C ASN A 378 -10.87 32.89 28.62
N ARG A 379 -9.96 32.45 27.75
CA ARG A 379 -9.19 33.30 26.85
C ARG A 379 -9.99 33.53 25.56
N ALA A 380 -9.73 34.65 24.90
CA ALA A 380 -10.49 35.06 23.71
C ALA A 380 -9.86 34.59 22.39
N GLU A 381 -8.61 34.12 22.45
CA GLU A 381 -7.81 33.72 21.28
C GLU A 381 -7.95 32.23 20.96
N ASP A 382 -8.19 31.41 21.97
CA ASP A 382 -8.46 29.95 21.96
C ASP A 382 -9.81 29.68 22.64
N ALA A 383 -10.85 30.44 22.29
CA ALA A 383 -12.14 30.34 22.95
C ALA A 383 -12.90 29.07 22.53
N GLY A 384 -13.40 28.31 23.50
CA GLY A 384 -14.17 27.09 23.24
C GLY A 384 -14.28 26.16 24.45
N THR A 385 -14.91 25.01 24.23
CA THR A 385 -15.16 23.96 25.22
C THR A 385 -14.74 22.60 24.67
N ASP A 386 -13.69 22.05 25.26
CA ASP A 386 -13.12 20.79 24.82
C ASP A 386 -13.58 19.63 25.69
N GLN A 387 -13.78 18.49 25.05
CA GLN A 387 -14.04 17.21 25.69
C GLN A 387 -12.81 16.33 25.51
N LEU A 388 -12.17 16.01 26.63
CA LEU A 388 -11.01 15.13 26.66
C LEU A 388 -11.48 13.77 27.18
N LEU A 389 -11.04 12.71 26.54
CA LEU A 389 -11.38 11.32 26.83
C LEU A 389 -10.10 10.50 26.82
N ASP A 390 -9.95 9.60 27.78
CA ASP A 390 -8.78 8.70 27.88
C ASP A 390 -7.45 9.48 27.87
N VAL A 391 -7.34 10.54 28.70
CA VAL A 391 -6.13 11.38 28.83
C VAL A 391 -5.54 11.31 30.25
N GLU A 392 -4.24 11.00 30.37
CA GLU A 392 -3.53 10.86 31.64
C GLU A 392 -3.01 12.19 32.20
N ALA A 393 -2.67 13.13 31.32
CA ALA A 393 -2.12 14.43 31.67
C ALA A 393 -2.72 15.58 30.87
N VAL A 394 -3.13 16.64 31.57
CA VAL A 394 -3.49 17.92 30.97
C VAL A 394 -2.44 18.95 31.36
N GLN A 395 -1.63 19.37 30.39
CA GLN A 395 -0.51 20.28 30.58
C GLN A 395 -0.92 21.73 30.31
N PHE A 396 -0.62 22.61 31.27
CA PHE A 396 -0.76 24.06 31.16
C PHE A 396 0.61 24.73 31.27
N ALA A 397 0.72 26.00 30.88
CA ALA A 397 1.97 26.76 30.95
C ALA A 397 2.57 26.88 32.36
N ASP A 398 1.76 26.82 33.42
CA ASP A 398 2.18 26.94 34.81
C ASP A 398 2.16 25.62 35.61
N GLY A 399 1.82 24.50 34.97
CA GLY A 399 1.86 23.19 35.57
C GLY A 399 1.03 22.14 34.85
N THR A 400 1.16 20.90 35.27
CA THR A 400 0.42 19.76 34.71
C THR A 400 -0.58 19.24 35.73
N LEU A 401 -1.83 19.09 35.30
CA LEU A 401 -2.81 18.29 36.01
C LEU A 401 -2.61 16.85 35.57
N THR A 402 -2.23 15.99 36.51
CA THR A 402 -2.10 14.55 36.28
C THR A 402 -3.26 13.86 36.95
N VAL A 403 -3.85 12.87 36.29
CA VAL A 403 -4.87 12.01 36.89
C VAL A 403 -4.17 11.04 37.86
N ASP A 404 -4.00 11.45 39.11
CA ASP A 404 -3.45 10.58 40.16
C ASP A 404 -4.49 9.51 40.57
N GLY A 405 -4.57 8.43 39.77
CA GLY A 405 -5.20 7.15 40.11
C GLY A 405 -6.53 6.80 39.42
N PHE A 406 -6.51 5.67 38.69
CA PHE A 406 -7.57 4.90 37.99
C PHE A 406 -7.79 5.32 36.52
N PHE A 407 -7.89 4.45 35.51
CA PHE A 407 -7.79 3.00 35.37
C PHE A 407 -7.60 2.73 33.87
N ALA A 408 -6.56 1.98 33.48
CA ALA A 408 -6.64 1.15 32.29
C ALA A 408 -7.97 0.38 32.29
N ALA A 409 -8.55 0.12 31.11
CA ALA A 409 -9.51 -0.97 30.85
C ALA A 409 -9.50 -1.96 32.01
N ARG A 410 -10.63 -2.13 32.74
CA ARG A 410 -10.63 -2.90 34.01
C ARG A 410 -9.73 -4.12 33.80
N PRO A 411 -8.64 -4.24 34.59
CA PRO A 411 -7.52 -5.06 34.19
C PRO A 411 -8.00 -6.49 33.96
N PRO A 412 -7.42 -7.18 32.96
CA PRO A 412 -7.89 -8.49 32.56
C PRO A 412 -8.11 -9.40 33.77
N GLU A 413 -9.35 -9.83 34.01
CA GLU A 413 -9.66 -10.68 35.16
C GLU A 413 -9.25 -12.10 34.83
N THR A 414 -8.11 -12.53 35.36
CA THR A 414 -7.65 -13.91 35.23
C THR A 414 -8.31 -14.80 36.28
N VAL A 415 -9.07 -15.79 35.83
CA VAL A 415 -9.63 -16.84 36.67
C VAL A 415 -9.02 -18.18 36.29
N THR A 416 -8.57 -18.93 37.28
CA THR A 416 -8.02 -20.28 37.10
C THR A 416 -8.97 -21.31 37.72
N ASP A 417 -9.19 -22.43 37.04
CA ASP A 417 -9.89 -23.57 37.61
C ASP A 417 -8.88 -24.49 38.32
N SER A 418 -8.50 -24.10 39.54
CA SER A 418 -7.43 -24.80 40.28
C SER A 418 -7.74 -26.26 40.60
N ASP A 419 -9.02 -26.65 40.58
CA ASP A 419 -9.49 -28.00 40.85
C ASP A 419 -9.84 -28.77 39.57
N ASN A 420 -9.74 -28.11 38.39
CA ASN A 420 -10.20 -28.60 37.09
C ASN A 420 -11.62 -29.24 37.19
N THR A 421 -12.58 -28.42 37.62
CA THR A 421 -13.99 -28.82 37.78
C THR A 421 -14.84 -28.53 36.55
N ARG A 422 -14.33 -27.71 35.63
CA ARG A 422 -14.88 -27.31 34.35
C ARG A 422 -13.88 -27.67 33.24
N PRO A 423 -14.30 -27.76 31.98
CA PRO A 423 -13.42 -28.19 30.88
C PRO A 423 -12.35 -27.15 30.47
N TRP A 424 -12.04 -26.17 31.33
CA TRP A 424 -11.10 -25.09 31.05
C TRP A 424 -10.10 -24.90 32.20
N GLU A 425 -8.87 -24.54 31.86
CA GLU A 425 -7.77 -24.31 32.79
C GLU A 425 -7.76 -22.88 33.33
N SER A 426 -7.88 -21.90 32.41
CA SER A 426 -7.98 -20.48 32.74
C SER A 426 -8.89 -19.72 31.78
N TYR A 427 -9.40 -18.58 32.22
CA TYR A 427 -9.90 -17.55 31.32
C TYR A 427 -9.49 -16.16 31.79
N VAL A 428 -9.44 -15.24 30.84
CA VAL A 428 -9.14 -13.83 31.01
C VAL A 428 -10.27 -13.00 30.40
N ASP A 429 -10.91 -12.14 31.18
CA ASP A 429 -11.90 -11.17 30.67
C ASP A 429 -11.28 -9.77 30.56
N THR A 430 -11.39 -9.15 29.39
CA THR A 430 -11.07 -7.73 29.16
C THR A 430 -12.36 -6.91 29.10
N PHE A 431 -12.32 -5.71 29.68
CA PHE A 431 -13.48 -4.84 29.84
C PHE A 431 -13.20 -3.47 29.24
N ASP A 432 -14.23 -2.81 28.71
CA ASP A 432 -14.16 -1.40 28.30
C ASP A 432 -14.12 -0.45 29.51
N ALA A 433 -14.01 0.85 29.23
CA ALA A 433 -14.00 1.94 30.21
C ALA A 433 -15.29 1.97 31.07
N ASP A 434 -16.42 1.53 30.52
CA ASP A 434 -17.72 1.45 31.22
C ASP A 434 -17.86 0.17 32.08
N GLY A 435 -16.89 -0.74 32.00
CA GLY A 435 -16.85 -2.00 32.74
C GLY A 435 -17.68 -3.12 32.12
N ALA A 436 -18.19 -2.94 30.89
CA ALA A 436 -18.76 -4.02 30.10
C ALA A 436 -17.65 -4.88 29.49
N ARG A 437 -17.87 -6.18 29.37
CA ARG A 437 -16.86 -7.07 28.81
C ARG A 437 -16.77 -6.81 27.31
N ILE A 438 -15.55 -6.65 26.79
CA ILE A 438 -15.25 -6.55 25.35
C ILE A 438 -14.55 -7.79 24.81
N MET A 439 -13.81 -8.53 25.65
CA MET A 439 -13.13 -9.75 25.23
C MET A 439 -13.09 -10.80 26.33
N ARG A 440 -13.11 -12.08 25.94
CA ARG A 440 -12.77 -13.23 26.79
C ARG A 440 -11.84 -14.17 26.04
N GLU A 441 -10.67 -14.43 26.62
CA GLU A 441 -9.79 -15.53 26.22
C GLU A 441 -9.96 -16.70 27.19
N MET A 442 -10.17 -17.92 26.70
CA MET A 442 -10.35 -19.13 27.51
C MET A 442 -9.45 -20.25 27.01
N THR A 443 -8.63 -20.81 27.90
CA THR A 443 -7.76 -21.97 27.65
C THR A 443 -8.45 -23.23 28.16
N PHE A 444 -8.62 -24.23 27.29
CA PHE A 444 -9.26 -25.50 27.62
C PHE A 444 -8.25 -26.55 28.10
N ASP A 445 -8.71 -27.55 28.85
CA ASP A 445 -7.85 -28.66 29.34
C ASP A 445 -7.23 -29.50 28.23
N ASP A 446 -7.84 -29.47 27.04
CA ASP A 446 -7.35 -30.14 25.84
C ASP A 446 -6.39 -29.27 25.02
N GLY A 447 -6.04 -28.07 25.48
CA GLY A 447 -5.09 -27.17 24.80
C GLY A 447 -5.71 -26.25 23.76
N ARG A 448 -7.03 -26.30 23.55
CA ARG A 448 -7.74 -25.33 22.71
C ARG A 448 -7.77 -23.95 23.38
N VAL A 449 -7.81 -22.89 22.58
CA VAL A 449 -7.99 -21.51 23.04
C VAL A 449 -9.22 -20.91 22.36
N ALA A 450 -10.08 -20.23 23.11
CA ALA A 450 -11.21 -19.48 22.55
C ALA A 450 -11.11 -18.00 22.92
N VAL A 451 -11.04 -17.14 21.91
CA VAL A 451 -11.15 -15.68 22.03
C VAL A 451 -12.56 -15.27 21.63
N THR A 452 -13.26 -14.52 22.48
CA THR A 452 -14.63 -14.08 22.24
C THR A 452 -14.72 -12.57 22.38
N HIS A 453 -15.15 -11.87 21.34
CA HIS A 453 -15.42 -10.43 21.36
C HIS A 453 -16.87 -10.15 21.73
N TYR A 454 -17.08 -9.04 22.42
CA TYR A 454 -18.36 -8.60 22.96
C TYR A 454 -18.59 -7.12 22.65
N THR A 455 -19.86 -6.74 22.50
CA THR A 455 -20.33 -5.35 22.53
C THR A 455 -21.56 -5.32 23.42
N ASP A 456 -21.63 -4.41 24.39
CA ASP A 456 -22.70 -4.34 25.38
C ASP A 456 -22.93 -5.67 26.13
N ASP A 457 -21.85 -6.38 26.50
CA ASP A 457 -21.88 -7.74 27.10
C ASP A 457 -22.52 -8.84 26.22
N VAL A 458 -22.86 -8.53 24.97
CA VAL A 458 -23.41 -9.47 23.99
C VAL A 458 -22.28 -9.96 23.09
N ARG A 459 -22.19 -11.27 22.86
CA ARG A 459 -21.18 -11.83 21.95
C ARG A 459 -21.37 -11.28 20.54
N ARG A 460 -20.27 -10.98 19.86
CA ARG A 460 -20.23 -10.59 18.44
C ARG A 460 -19.47 -11.58 17.61
N GLU A 461 -18.35 -12.05 18.13
CA GLU A 461 -17.51 -13.01 17.46
C GLU A 461 -16.85 -13.94 18.48
N GLN A 462 -16.64 -15.19 18.11
CA GLN A 462 -15.82 -16.13 18.84
C GLN A 462 -14.93 -16.89 17.87
N VAL A 463 -13.63 -16.82 18.07
CA VAL A 463 -12.61 -17.62 17.39
C VAL A 463 -12.11 -18.69 18.36
N VAL A 464 -12.22 -19.95 17.97
CA VAL A 464 -11.63 -21.07 18.71
C VAL A 464 -10.51 -21.64 17.87
N SER A 465 -9.31 -21.80 18.44
CA SER A 465 -8.16 -22.42 17.82
C SER A 465 -7.76 -23.69 18.57
N ASP A 466 -7.24 -24.68 17.83
CA ASP A 466 -6.74 -25.94 18.37
C ASP A 466 -5.23 -26.08 18.16
N LEU A 467 -4.47 -25.28 18.92
CA LEU A 467 -3.00 -25.30 18.87
C LEU A 467 -2.39 -26.64 19.33
N GLY A 468 -3.18 -27.51 19.96
CA GLY A 468 -2.78 -28.83 20.44
C GLY A 468 -3.10 -29.97 19.48
N ASP A 469 -3.76 -29.70 18.34
CA ASP A 469 -4.22 -30.70 17.36
C ASP A 469 -5.05 -31.82 18.02
N THR A 470 -5.97 -31.45 18.92
CA THR A 470 -6.80 -32.40 19.67
C THR A 470 -8.10 -32.77 18.97
N GLN A 471 -8.57 -31.90 18.10
CA GLN A 471 -9.66 -32.06 17.18
C GLN A 471 -9.10 -32.09 15.76
N SER A 472 -9.89 -32.60 14.83
CA SER A 472 -9.53 -32.61 13.41
C SER A 472 -9.79 -31.27 12.72
N TRP A 473 -9.66 -30.16 13.43
CA TRP A 473 -9.86 -28.82 12.88
C TRP A 473 -8.96 -27.79 13.55
N GLU A 474 -8.48 -26.83 12.76
CA GLU A 474 -7.46 -25.85 13.14
C GLU A 474 -8.10 -24.65 13.84
N SER A 475 -9.15 -24.09 13.23
CA SER A 475 -9.84 -22.93 13.76
C SER A 475 -11.34 -22.94 13.45
N ARG A 476 -12.12 -22.26 14.29
CA ARG A 476 -13.53 -21.99 14.05
C ARG A 476 -13.91 -20.59 14.51
N THR A 477 -14.39 -19.78 13.59
CA THR A 477 -14.98 -18.46 13.85
C THR A 477 -16.50 -18.58 13.91
N THR A 478 -17.15 -17.88 14.83
CA THR A 478 -18.60 -17.83 14.99
C THR A 478 -19.04 -16.40 15.22
N THR A 479 -19.92 -15.89 14.37
CA THR A 479 -20.44 -14.51 14.48
C THR A 479 -21.86 -14.51 15.03
N TYR A 480 -22.23 -13.40 15.66
CA TYR A 480 -23.51 -13.24 16.36
C TYR A 480 -24.13 -11.88 16.02
N ASP A 481 -25.46 -11.82 16.00
CA ASP A 481 -26.22 -10.60 15.77
C ASP A 481 -26.20 -9.67 17.00
N ALA A 482 -26.88 -8.52 16.88
CA ALA A 482 -27.02 -7.53 17.94
C ALA A 482 -27.54 -8.11 19.28
N ASN A 483 -28.31 -9.20 19.23
CA ASN A 483 -28.95 -9.85 20.37
C ASN A 483 -28.17 -11.08 20.88
N GLY A 484 -27.03 -11.43 20.26
CA GLY A 484 -26.22 -12.59 20.63
C GLY A 484 -26.75 -13.90 20.04
N VAL A 485 -27.59 -13.82 19.01
CA VAL A 485 -28.07 -14.96 18.23
C VAL A 485 -27.04 -15.23 17.13
N ILE A 486 -26.68 -16.49 16.93
CA ILE A 486 -25.68 -16.88 15.92
C ILE A 486 -26.11 -16.47 14.50
N LEU A 487 -25.16 -15.94 13.71
CA LEU A 487 -25.33 -15.53 12.31
C LEU A 487 -24.53 -16.43 11.37
N SER A 488 -23.25 -16.65 11.65
CA SER A 488 -22.42 -17.57 10.88
C SER A 488 -21.48 -18.38 11.76
N SER A 489 -21.00 -19.50 11.22
CA SER A 489 -19.88 -20.24 11.79
C SER A 489 -19.03 -20.83 10.67
N ASP A 490 -17.76 -20.43 10.64
CA ASP A 490 -16.76 -20.80 9.65
C ASP A 490 -15.69 -21.66 10.34
N THR A 491 -15.32 -22.81 9.77
CA THR A 491 -14.40 -23.79 10.36
C THR A 491 -13.34 -24.18 9.34
N VAL A 492 -12.07 -24.10 9.71
CA VAL A 492 -10.93 -24.59 8.92
C VAL A 492 -10.48 -25.92 9.51
N TYR A 493 -10.38 -26.95 8.68
CA TYR A 493 -9.97 -28.30 9.06
C TYR A 493 -8.47 -28.50 8.81
N ASP A 494 -7.81 -29.37 9.58
CA ASP A 494 -6.35 -29.62 9.42
C ASP A 494 -5.99 -30.24 8.06
N ASP A 495 -6.96 -30.82 7.37
CA ASP A 495 -6.81 -31.36 6.03
C ASP A 495 -7.01 -30.31 4.92
N GLY A 496 -7.13 -29.03 5.27
CA GLY A 496 -7.24 -27.90 4.34
C GLY A 496 -8.67 -27.62 3.87
N ARG A 497 -9.66 -28.39 4.33
CA ARG A 497 -11.08 -28.09 4.04
C ARG A 497 -11.55 -26.89 4.85
N ALA A 498 -12.51 -26.15 4.31
CA ALA A 498 -13.19 -25.07 5.01
C ALA A 498 -14.70 -25.33 5.01
N ALA A 499 -15.40 -25.08 6.12
CA ALA A 499 -16.85 -25.14 6.18
C ALA A 499 -17.44 -23.82 6.65
N SER A 500 -18.44 -23.31 5.93
CA SER A 500 -19.22 -22.14 6.31
C SER A 500 -20.65 -22.54 6.63
N THR A 501 -21.22 -22.02 7.71
CA THR A 501 -22.60 -22.25 8.11
C THR A 501 -23.27 -20.91 8.36
N THR A 502 -24.43 -20.65 7.76
CA THR A 502 -25.23 -19.46 8.06
C THR A 502 -26.47 -19.83 8.87
N PHE A 503 -26.97 -18.85 9.61
CA PHE A 503 -28.14 -18.97 10.46
C PHE A 503 -29.07 -17.77 10.26
N VAL A 504 -30.37 -18.02 10.30
CA VAL A 504 -31.42 -17.00 10.31
C VAL A 504 -32.22 -17.21 11.59
N ASP A 505 -32.30 -16.17 12.44
CA ASP A 505 -32.94 -16.23 13.75
C ASP A 505 -32.42 -17.39 14.64
N GLY A 506 -31.15 -17.76 14.49
CA GLY A 506 -30.48 -18.82 15.24
C GLY A 506 -30.77 -20.25 14.74
N VAL A 507 -31.60 -20.38 13.70
CA VAL A 507 -31.85 -21.63 12.99
C VAL A 507 -30.89 -21.70 11.81
N ARG A 508 -30.26 -22.86 11.61
CA ARG A 508 -29.33 -23.07 10.48
C ARG A 508 -30.08 -22.85 9.17
N SER A 509 -29.52 -22.05 8.26
CA SER A 509 -30.09 -21.75 6.93
C SER A 509 -29.25 -22.37 5.81
N THR A 510 -27.93 -22.25 5.86
CA THR A 510 -27.03 -22.89 4.89
C THR A 510 -25.84 -23.53 5.58
N HIS A 511 -25.26 -24.56 4.95
CA HIS A 511 -23.98 -25.13 5.34
C HIS A 511 -23.22 -25.60 4.11
N ALA A 512 -22.10 -24.94 3.83
CA ALA A 512 -21.18 -25.26 2.76
C ALA A 512 -19.89 -25.85 3.33
N VAL A 513 -19.30 -26.82 2.64
CA VAL A 513 -17.93 -27.30 2.87
C VAL A 513 -17.21 -27.24 1.53
N GLU A 514 -16.00 -26.71 1.51
CA GLU A 514 -15.12 -26.59 0.35
C GLU A 514 -13.81 -27.34 0.62
N ASP A 515 -13.29 -27.99 -0.40
CA ASP A 515 -12.01 -28.70 -0.40
C ASP A 515 -10.98 -27.92 -1.22
N LEU A 516 -10.41 -26.89 -0.61
CA LEU A 516 -9.52 -25.93 -1.28
C LEU A 516 -8.15 -26.53 -1.63
N ALA A 517 -7.79 -27.69 -1.08
CA ALA A 517 -6.47 -28.32 -1.23
C ALA A 517 -6.48 -29.64 -2.03
N ASP A 518 -7.59 -30.00 -2.69
CA ASP A 518 -7.75 -31.24 -3.48
C ASP A 518 -7.47 -32.52 -2.63
N ALA A 519 -7.95 -32.54 -1.38
CA ALA A 519 -7.75 -33.67 -0.48
C ALA A 519 -8.70 -34.86 -0.80
N PHE A 520 -9.85 -34.59 -1.41
CA PHE A 520 -10.89 -35.56 -1.77
C PHE A 520 -11.42 -35.35 -3.18
N VAL A 521 -12.08 -36.38 -3.73
CA VAL A 521 -12.69 -36.40 -5.09
C VAL A 521 -13.91 -35.47 -5.21
N TRP A 522 -14.11 -34.50 -4.32
CA TRP A 522 -15.23 -33.56 -4.40
C TRP A 522 -14.78 -32.16 -4.03
N ASN A 523 -15.33 -31.16 -4.73
CA ASN A 523 -14.93 -29.76 -4.63
C ASN A 523 -15.71 -29.01 -3.54
N SER A 524 -17.04 -29.08 -3.59
CA SER A 524 -17.89 -28.42 -2.59
C SER A 524 -19.14 -29.23 -2.25
N THR A 525 -19.66 -29.05 -1.04
CA THR A 525 -20.98 -29.54 -0.65
C THR A 525 -21.76 -28.45 0.07
N GLU A 526 -22.86 -28.00 -0.51
CA GLU A 526 -23.80 -27.06 0.08
C GLU A 526 -25.06 -27.77 0.56
N ARG A 527 -25.65 -27.27 1.65
CA ARG A 527 -26.90 -27.74 2.25
C ARG A 527 -27.78 -26.56 2.60
N LEU A 528 -29.05 -26.63 2.23
CA LEU A 528 -30.06 -25.62 2.52
C LEU A 528 -31.08 -26.16 3.52
N PHE A 529 -31.51 -25.30 4.44
CA PHE A 529 -32.42 -25.65 5.52
C PHE A 529 -33.62 -24.70 5.52
N ASP A 530 -34.78 -25.19 5.98
CA ASP A 530 -35.99 -24.37 6.14
C ASP A 530 -36.00 -23.55 7.43
N ALA A 531 -37.10 -22.84 7.68
CA ALA A 531 -37.27 -21.99 8.86
C ALA A 531 -37.34 -22.78 10.18
N GLU A 532 -37.57 -24.10 10.11
CA GLU A 532 -37.57 -25.03 11.24
C GLU A 532 -36.19 -25.70 11.44
N GLY A 533 -35.26 -25.50 10.51
CA GLY A 533 -33.91 -26.04 10.53
C GLY A 533 -33.82 -27.45 9.96
N GLU A 534 -34.85 -27.91 9.24
CA GLU A 534 -34.83 -29.17 8.53
C GLU A 534 -34.15 -29.01 7.16
N LEU A 535 -33.34 -30.00 6.78
CA LEU A 535 -32.64 -30.00 5.50
C LEU A 535 -33.66 -30.09 4.36
N THR A 536 -33.59 -29.18 3.39
CA THR A 536 -34.48 -29.14 2.21
C THR A 536 -33.73 -29.48 0.93
N GLU A 537 -32.45 -29.16 0.84
CA GLU A 537 -31.62 -29.47 -0.32
C GLU A 537 -30.17 -29.70 0.09
N SER A 538 -29.47 -30.57 -0.63
CA SER A 538 -28.02 -30.71 -0.55
C SER A 538 -27.44 -30.86 -1.96
N GLN A 539 -26.48 -30.03 -2.30
CA GLN A 539 -25.73 -30.09 -3.55
C GLN A 539 -24.27 -30.46 -3.27
N THR A 540 -23.71 -31.40 -4.03
CA THR A 540 -22.28 -31.71 -4.03
C THR A 540 -21.72 -31.54 -5.44
N LEU A 541 -20.68 -30.74 -5.58
CA LEU A 541 -19.89 -30.58 -6.80
C LEU A 541 -18.61 -31.40 -6.70
N TYR A 542 -18.29 -32.12 -7.76
CA TYR A 542 -17.10 -32.96 -7.86
C TYR A 542 -16.00 -32.23 -8.63
N ASP A 543 -14.76 -32.61 -8.36
CA ASP A 543 -13.56 -32.17 -9.08
C ASP A 543 -13.64 -32.45 -10.60
N ASP A 544 -14.29 -33.55 -10.97
CA ASP A 544 -14.54 -33.97 -12.35
C ASP A 544 -15.77 -33.31 -13.01
N GLY A 545 -16.27 -32.22 -12.44
CA GLY A 545 -17.38 -31.44 -13.00
C GLY A 545 -18.77 -32.05 -12.79
N ARG A 546 -18.88 -33.22 -12.15
CA ARG A 546 -20.19 -33.79 -11.78
C ARG A 546 -20.85 -33.00 -10.66
N SER A 547 -22.18 -32.99 -10.65
CA SER A 547 -22.97 -32.44 -9.56
C SER A 547 -24.05 -33.42 -9.09
N ILE A 548 -24.33 -33.43 -7.79
CA ILE A 548 -25.42 -34.20 -7.19
C ILE A 548 -26.27 -33.25 -6.37
N VAL A 549 -27.53 -33.06 -6.74
CA VAL A 549 -28.53 -32.29 -5.99
C VAL A 549 -29.54 -33.27 -5.39
N THR A 550 -29.75 -33.22 -4.07
CA THR A 550 -30.75 -34.04 -3.36
C THR A 550 -31.73 -33.13 -2.65
N SER A 551 -33.02 -33.26 -2.96
CA SER A 551 -34.10 -32.54 -2.29
C SER A 551 -34.74 -33.40 -1.19
N TYR A 552 -35.25 -32.75 -0.17
CA TYR A 552 -35.83 -33.36 1.03
C TYR A 552 -37.20 -32.72 1.32
N GLU A 553 -38.12 -33.53 1.85
CA GLU A 553 -39.45 -33.12 2.32
C GLU A 553 -39.65 -33.75 3.71
N ASP A 554 -39.98 -32.94 4.72
CA ASP A 554 -40.10 -33.35 6.13
C ASP A 554 -38.88 -34.16 6.65
N GLY A 555 -37.66 -33.73 6.26
CA GLY A 555 -36.39 -34.37 6.62
C GLY A 555 -36.09 -35.70 5.91
N VAL A 556 -36.95 -36.14 4.99
CA VAL A 556 -36.80 -37.38 4.21
C VAL A 556 -36.43 -37.04 2.78
N ARG A 557 -35.52 -37.82 2.15
CA ARG A 557 -35.16 -37.63 0.74
C ARG A 557 -36.41 -37.79 -0.14
N SER A 558 -36.71 -36.79 -0.96
CA SER A 558 -37.83 -36.80 -1.90
C SER A 558 -37.35 -36.97 -3.34
N HIS A 559 -36.20 -36.37 -3.70
CA HIS A 559 -35.66 -36.39 -5.05
C HIS A 559 -34.12 -36.29 -5.07
N GLN A 560 -33.48 -36.87 -6.09
CA GLN A 560 -32.05 -36.70 -6.34
C GLN A 560 -31.77 -36.59 -7.85
N GLU A 561 -31.02 -35.58 -8.26
CA GLU A 561 -30.47 -35.42 -9.60
C GLU A 561 -28.95 -35.49 -9.56
N ASN A 562 -28.35 -36.32 -10.40
CA ASN A 562 -26.92 -36.30 -10.67
C ASN A 562 -26.73 -35.81 -12.11
N LEU A 563 -25.87 -34.81 -12.31
CA LEU A 563 -25.51 -34.30 -13.62
C LEU A 563 -24.03 -34.52 -13.87
N ASP A 564 -23.68 -34.83 -15.11
CA ASP A 564 -22.32 -34.86 -15.60
C ASP A 564 -22.14 -33.65 -16.53
N LEU A 565 -21.71 -32.51 -15.98
CA LEU A 565 -21.66 -31.26 -16.72
C LEU A 565 -20.49 -31.21 -17.72
N GLU A 566 -19.48 -32.05 -17.50
CA GLU A 566 -18.27 -32.12 -18.35
C GLU A 566 -18.24 -33.37 -19.25
N ASP A 567 -19.28 -34.21 -19.22
CA ASP A 567 -19.38 -35.43 -20.02
C ASP A 567 -18.22 -36.41 -19.70
N ALA A 568 -17.87 -36.54 -18.42
CA ALA A 568 -16.79 -37.40 -17.94
C ALA A 568 -17.13 -38.90 -18.08
N TYR A 569 -18.42 -39.24 -18.04
CA TYR A 569 -18.98 -40.57 -18.20
C TYR A 569 -19.97 -40.59 -19.36
N SER A 570 -20.32 -41.79 -19.85
CA SER A 570 -21.22 -41.94 -20.99
C SER A 570 -22.70 -41.61 -20.68
N TRP A 571 -22.99 -40.81 -19.66
CA TRP A 571 -24.33 -40.42 -19.26
C TRP A 571 -24.37 -38.95 -18.86
N SER A 572 -25.45 -38.27 -19.23
CA SER A 572 -25.62 -36.83 -18.98
C SER A 572 -26.37 -36.52 -17.68
N SER A 573 -27.37 -37.34 -17.33
CA SER A 573 -28.10 -37.19 -16.05
C SER A 573 -28.64 -38.49 -15.46
N ILE A 574 -28.77 -38.52 -14.13
CA ILE A 574 -29.47 -39.56 -13.37
C ILE A 574 -30.46 -38.89 -12.42
N SER A 575 -31.74 -39.20 -12.57
CA SER A 575 -32.84 -38.72 -11.73
C SER A 575 -33.39 -39.86 -10.87
N ILE A 576 -33.55 -39.68 -9.56
CA ILE A 576 -34.08 -40.67 -8.62
C ILE A 576 -35.21 -40.05 -7.79
N ALA A 577 -36.38 -40.67 -7.80
CA ALA A 577 -37.52 -40.26 -6.99
C ALA A 577 -37.72 -41.20 -5.80
N PHE A 578 -38.12 -40.65 -4.65
CA PHE A 578 -38.36 -41.36 -3.41
C PHE A 578 -39.81 -41.17 -2.93
N ASP A 579 -40.30 -42.03 -2.04
CA ASP A 579 -41.61 -41.89 -1.40
C ASP A 579 -41.53 -41.20 -0.02
N GLU A 580 -42.68 -41.06 0.65
CA GLU A 580 -42.80 -40.42 1.98
C GLU A 580 -41.99 -41.11 3.10
N ASN A 581 -41.53 -42.36 2.89
CA ASN A 581 -40.68 -43.08 3.83
C ASN A 581 -39.19 -43.00 3.45
N GLY A 582 -38.87 -42.39 2.30
CA GLY A 582 -37.52 -42.28 1.76
C GLY A 582 -37.07 -43.49 0.97
N ASP A 583 -37.99 -44.40 0.61
CA ASP A 583 -37.70 -45.56 -0.23
C ASP A 583 -37.73 -45.15 -1.71
N ARG A 584 -36.82 -45.68 -2.53
CA ARG A 584 -36.77 -45.33 -3.96
C ARG A 584 -38.02 -45.84 -4.67
N VAL A 585 -38.54 -45.02 -5.58
CA VAL A 585 -39.68 -45.31 -6.45
C VAL A 585 -39.24 -45.43 -7.89
N SER A 586 -38.32 -44.58 -8.36
CA SER A 586 -37.81 -44.67 -9.73
C SER A 586 -36.38 -44.15 -9.86
N ARG A 587 -35.66 -44.62 -10.88
CA ARG A 587 -34.37 -44.09 -11.35
C ARG A 587 -34.39 -43.97 -12.87
N THR A 588 -34.21 -42.77 -13.40
CA THR A 588 -34.08 -42.50 -14.83
C THR A 588 -32.65 -42.09 -15.13
N MET A 589 -32.03 -42.66 -16.16
CA MET A 589 -30.66 -42.34 -16.59
C MET A 589 -30.69 -41.96 -18.06
N ILE A 590 -30.19 -40.78 -18.41
CA ILE A 590 -30.09 -40.27 -19.77
C ILE A 590 -28.64 -40.37 -20.22
N TYR A 591 -28.41 -40.96 -21.39
CA TYR A 591 -27.10 -41.10 -22.02
C TYR A 591 -26.84 -39.94 -22.99
N ASP A 592 -25.58 -39.66 -23.32
CA ASP A 592 -25.19 -38.48 -24.13
C ASP A 592 -25.72 -38.56 -25.57
N ASP A 593 -26.06 -39.78 -26.03
CA ASP A 593 -26.75 -40.02 -27.29
C ASP A 593 -28.27 -39.73 -27.25
N GLY A 594 -28.78 -39.26 -26.10
CA GLY A 594 -30.18 -38.95 -25.83
C GLY A 594 -31.06 -40.15 -25.51
N SER A 595 -30.50 -41.37 -25.44
CA SER A 595 -31.24 -42.55 -24.99
C SER A 595 -31.49 -42.49 -23.48
N GLN A 596 -32.52 -43.19 -22.99
CA GLN A 596 -32.86 -43.21 -21.56
C GLN A 596 -33.18 -44.62 -21.06
N THR A 597 -32.78 -44.90 -19.82
CA THR A 597 -33.18 -46.09 -19.06
C THR A 597 -34.00 -45.68 -17.84
N VAL A 598 -35.20 -46.24 -17.69
CA VAL A 598 -36.08 -46.01 -16.52
C VAL A 598 -36.19 -47.31 -15.74
N THR A 599 -35.92 -47.25 -14.44
CA THR A 599 -35.98 -48.37 -13.50
C THR A 599 -36.99 -48.05 -12.41
N ASN A 600 -37.98 -48.92 -12.16
CA ASN A 600 -38.99 -48.71 -11.12
C ASN A 600 -38.75 -49.62 -9.91
N TYR A 601 -39.05 -49.08 -8.74
CA TYR A 601 -38.88 -49.72 -7.44
C TYR A 601 -40.20 -49.73 -6.67
N ALA A 602 -40.37 -50.69 -5.75
CA ALA A 602 -41.41 -50.72 -4.74
C ALA A 602 -40.81 -51.23 -3.43
N ASP A 603 -40.98 -50.49 -2.34
CA ASP A 603 -40.32 -50.76 -1.05
C ASP A 603 -38.80 -50.97 -1.24
N ASP A 604 -38.18 -50.08 -2.04
CA ASP A 604 -36.74 -50.08 -2.36
C ASP A 604 -36.22 -51.32 -3.14
N LEU A 605 -37.12 -52.21 -3.58
CA LEU A 605 -36.82 -53.39 -4.38
C LEU A 605 -37.10 -53.14 -5.87
N LEU A 606 -36.18 -53.59 -6.73
CA LEU A 606 -36.31 -53.50 -8.19
C LEU A 606 -37.55 -54.25 -8.71
N VAL A 607 -38.47 -53.56 -9.38
CA VAL A 607 -39.71 -54.12 -9.93
C VAL A 607 -39.66 -54.26 -11.45
N SER A 608 -39.07 -53.29 -12.18
CA SER A 608 -38.97 -53.34 -13.64
C SER A 608 -37.89 -52.45 -14.20
#